data_AF-A0A971S7G7-F1
#
_entry.id   AF-A0A971S7G7-F1
#
_cell.length_a   1.000
_cell.length_b   1.000
_cell.length_c   1.000
_cell.angle_alpha   90.00
_cell.angle_beta   90.00
_cell.angle_gamma   90.00
#
_symmetry.space_group_name_H-M   'P 1'
#
loop_
_entity.id
_entity.type
_entity.pdbx_description
1 polymer ?
#
loop_
_entity_poly.entity_id
_entity_poly.type
_entity_poly.pdbx_seq_one_letter_code
_entity_poly.pdbx_strand_id
1 'polypeptide(L)'
;MKRKLLILLAVILTLGIFVSCNKEEPQVKEPIENNIIQEKLAEKERVEVEEVAEVETVNLIDVSYLEELERKAIEVPFELSKITPQVSEYSIEPDLSNVVNAEYFGEFTEDQRKFLVENGFLITKTGTTAYDDKPEFKFDQIHQIYEENEYKMIPSFVTTDSMTHIFHIFYDGFLRDIEMNELFPKSVDMTEKLLQKNLEMYNNLENPRLKALQLKNVAFFAVNGKLLGIDVGNIPAEAMELVDIEMENIENKIAGDSPINGNKVDYSQMTVRGHYTRDEKLEKYFLSTMYYGQIGFFPFEEGRVNEDAILQALLITHSVYEDPEVFKTWAALVDPMDFLVETADDLSLREYGKMLYSVYGEIPDIENLDDKTSLEAVVKLIGDLPRPIIAPFLGQSFRFIPQRSVMDNMLMQNVVDVKVGPAPSKRPIYSGLDLMLAFGNEKAKEIQYADEYNSHWDMYKARTENNITLVQSFSDENWQKNLYRGWLWMLSSYKNTYKEGYPMFMQNEPWQRKDLVSALGSYAELKHDTVLYGKQVMAEMGGGGPVEIPKGYVEPNL
;
A
#
# COMPACT_ATOMS: atom_id res chain seq x y z
N MET A 1 65.79 -25.25 62.32
CA MET A 1 66.60 -24.04 62.61
C MET A 1 65.99 -22.88 61.81
N LYS A 2 65.74 -21.73 62.47
CA LYS A 2 65.33 -20.39 61.98
C LYS A 2 65.51 -20.15 60.45
N ARG A 3 64.71 -19.42 59.67
CA ARG A 3 63.73 -18.33 59.89
C ARG A 3 63.07 -18.00 58.51
N LYS A 4 61.78 -17.65 58.54
CA LYS A 4 61.05 -16.60 57.78
C LYS A 4 61.45 -16.26 56.32
N LEU A 5 60.51 -16.39 55.37
CA LEU A 5 59.72 -15.31 54.71
C LEU A 5 58.80 -15.96 53.65
N LEU A 6 57.46 -16.00 53.77
CA LEU A 6 56.52 -14.96 53.29
C LEU A 6 56.79 -14.64 51.80
N ILE A 7 55.98 -15.07 50.82
CA ILE A 7 54.58 -14.66 50.57
C ILE A 7 53.89 -15.62 49.57
N LEU A 8 52.67 -16.07 49.94
CA LEU A 8 51.53 -16.68 49.19
C LEU A 8 51.83 -17.80 48.16
N LEU A 9 51.44 -19.09 48.27
CA LEU A 9 50.28 -19.78 48.89
C LEU A 9 48.94 -19.08 48.59
N ALA A 10 47.96 -19.66 47.90
CA ALA A 10 47.67 -21.07 47.76
C ALA A 10 46.76 -21.33 46.55
N VAL A 11 47.27 -22.12 45.61
CA VAL A 11 46.50 -23.11 44.87
C VAL A 11 46.18 -24.25 45.83
N ILE A 12 44.91 -24.43 46.15
CA ILE A 12 44.30 -25.64 46.72
C ILE A 12 42.87 -25.61 46.13
N LEU A 13 42.35 -26.56 45.37
CA LEU A 13 42.47 -28.01 45.44
C LEU A 13 42.07 -28.57 44.06
N THR A 14 42.81 -29.56 43.59
CA THR A 14 42.52 -30.39 42.41
C THR A 14 41.43 -31.44 42.68
N LEU A 15 40.90 -32.01 41.57
CA LEU A 15 39.95 -33.13 41.38
C LEU A 15 38.48 -32.69 41.27
N GLY A 16 37.74 -32.96 40.19
CA GLY A 16 38.00 -33.74 38.98
C GLY A 16 36.67 -33.97 38.23
N ILE A 17 36.79 -34.64 37.07
CA ILE A 17 35.75 -35.33 36.29
C ILE A 17 35.23 -34.58 35.04
N PHE A 18 35.49 -35.24 33.92
CA PHE A 18 35.04 -35.03 32.54
C PHE A 18 33.54 -34.74 32.40
N VAL A 19 33.15 -33.76 31.57
CA VAL A 19 32.10 -33.87 30.52
C VAL A 19 32.33 -32.78 29.46
N SER A 20 32.17 -33.18 28.20
CA SER A 20 32.10 -32.41 26.96
C SER A 20 31.37 -31.06 27.05
N CYS A 21 32.02 -29.96 26.66
CA CYS A 21 31.32 -28.72 26.30
C CYS A 21 30.89 -28.80 24.83
N ASN A 22 29.64 -29.22 24.61
CA ASN A 22 28.87 -28.74 23.47
C ASN A 22 28.71 -27.22 23.65
N LYS A 23 29.09 -26.44 22.63
CA LYS A 23 28.62 -25.07 22.48
C LYS A 23 27.13 -25.15 22.21
N GLU A 24 26.30 -24.73 23.17
CA GLU A 24 24.91 -24.39 22.91
C GLU A 24 24.90 -23.16 22.00
N GLU A 25 24.41 -23.36 20.78
CA GLU A 25 23.91 -22.29 19.92
C GLU A 25 22.79 -21.56 20.66
N PRO A 26 22.71 -20.22 20.59
CA PRO A 26 21.54 -19.52 21.09
C PRO A 26 20.34 -19.97 20.25
N GLN A 27 19.39 -20.63 20.89
CA GLN A 27 18.09 -20.93 20.32
C GLN A 27 17.46 -19.61 19.83
N VAL A 28 17.23 -19.56 18.52
CA VAL A 28 16.37 -18.58 17.86
C VAL A 28 14.99 -18.73 18.51
N LYS A 29 14.60 -17.76 19.34
CA LYS A 29 13.20 -17.62 19.72
C LYS A 29 12.46 -17.16 18.46
N GLU A 30 11.51 -17.96 18.02
CA GLU A 30 10.51 -17.55 17.02
C GLU A 30 9.89 -16.20 17.42
N PRO A 31 9.57 -15.31 16.45
CA PRO A 31 8.97 -14.02 16.75
C PRO A 31 7.50 -14.19 17.16
N ILE A 32 7.30 -14.55 18.43
CA ILE A 32 6.04 -14.41 19.14
C ILE A 32 5.96 -12.95 19.60
N GLU A 33 5.10 -12.14 18.95
CA GLU A 33 4.29 -11.06 19.59
C GLU A 33 3.62 -10.05 18.63
N ASN A 34 3.44 -10.33 17.33
CA ASN A 34 2.47 -9.54 16.53
C ASN A 34 1.02 -10.07 16.64
N ASN A 35 0.83 -11.37 16.92
CA ASN A 35 -0.51 -11.93 17.11
C ASN A 35 -1.16 -11.52 18.44
N ILE A 36 -0.38 -11.37 19.53
CA ILE A 36 -0.95 -11.17 20.88
C ILE A 36 -1.57 -9.77 21.05
N ILE A 37 -1.09 -8.76 20.32
CA ILE A 37 -1.62 -7.38 20.43
C ILE A 37 -2.79 -7.14 19.46
N GLN A 38 -2.75 -7.75 18.28
CA GLN A 38 -3.90 -7.86 17.37
C GLN A 38 -5.04 -8.63 18.06
N GLU A 39 -4.73 -9.74 18.74
CA GLU A 39 -5.68 -10.48 19.57
C GLU A 39 -6.22 -9.66 20.73
N LYS A 40 -5.41 -8.83 21.41
CA LYS A 40 -5.89 -8.01 22.54
C LYS A 40 -6.79 -6.84 22.12
N LEU A 41 -6.59 -6.29 20.93
CA LEU A 41 -7.51 -5.31 20.34
C LEU A 41 -8.78 -6.00 19.83
N ALA A 42 -8.66 -7.19 19.25
CA ALA A 42 -9.80 -8.03 18.86
C ALA A 42 -10.57 -8.62 20.06
N GLU A 43 -9.91 -8.87 21.21
CA GLU A 43 -10.52 -9.43 22.43
C GLU A 43 -11.46 -8.44 23.10
N LYS A 44 -11.19 -7.14 23.00
CA LYS A 44 -12.04 -6.10 23.57
C LYS A 44 -13.37 -5.93 22.81
N GLU A 45 -13.47 -6.50 21.62
CA GLU A 45 -14.64 -6.50 20.75
C GLU A 45 -15.06 -7.93 20.34
N ARG A 46 -14.74 -8.94 21.16
CA ARG A 46 -15.39 -10.25 21.04
C ARG A 46 -16.89 -10.06 21.26
N VAL A 47 -17.62 -9.99 20.16
CA VAL A 47 -19.03 -10.38 20.16
C VAL A 47 -19.03 -11.89 20.41
N GLU A 48 -19.61 -12.30 21.53
CA GLU A 48 -20.04 -13.69 21.72
C GLU A 48 -20.98 -14.01 20.55
N VAL A 49 -20.46 -14.64 19.51
CA VAL A 49 -21.30 -15.37 18.57
C VAL A 49 -21.93 -16.47 19.42
N GLU A 50 -23.24 -16.40 19.64
CA GLU A 50 -23.99 -17.46 20.32
C GLU A 50 -23.52 -18.81 19.79
N GLU A 51 -23.26 -19.78 20.69
CA GLU A 51 -22.91 -21.16 20.35
C GLU A 51 -23.89 -21.69 19.30
N VAL A 52 -23.45 -21.68 18.04
CA VAL A 52 -24.13 -22.40 16.97
C VAL A 52 -23.98 -23.87 17.33
N ALA A 53 -25.12 -24.53 17.53
CA ALA A 53 -25.19 -25.94 17.90
C ALA A 53 -24.26 -26.81 17.03
N GLU A 54 -23.68 -27.87 17.60
CA GLU A 54 -22.93 -28.88 16.84
C GLU A 54 -23.81 -29.44 15.70
N VAL A 55 -23.61 -28.96 14.47
CA VAL A 55 -24.21 -29.50 13.25
C VAL A 55 -23.18 -30.40 12.55
N GLU A 56 -23.69 -31.46 11.91
CA GLU A 56 -22.95 -32.49 11.18
C GLU A 56 -21.78 -31.91 10.36
N THR A 57 -20.59 -32.45 10.55
CA THR A 57 -19.38 -32.04 9.83
C THR A 57 -19.55 -32.28 8.34
N VAL A 58 -19.69 -31.21 7.56
CA VAL A 58 -19.56 -31.26 6.09
C VAL A 58 -18.16 -31.78 5.76
N ASN A 59 -18.07 -32.85 4.96
CA ASN A 59 -16.78 -33.33 4.48
C ASN A 59 -16.27 -32.41 3.38
N LEU A 60 -15.22 -31.65 3.69
CA LEU A 60 -14.57 -30.77 2.73
C LEU A 60 -13.85 -31.57 1.64
N ILE A 61 -14.02 -31.17 0.39
CA ILE A 61 -13.31 -31.75 -0.76
C ILE A 61 -11.92 -31.10 -0.89
N ASP A 62 -10.92 -31.87 -1.32
CA ASP A 62 -9.60 -31.36 -1.64
C ASP A 62 -9.65 -30.43 -2.86
N VAL A 63 -9.21 -29.20 -2.67
CA VAL A 63 -9.19 -28.13 -3.68
C VAL A 63 -7.76 -27.67 -4.00
N SER A 64 -6.75 -28.48 -3.69
CA SER A 64 -5.34 -28.18 -3.98
C SER A 64 -5.05 -27.85 -5.45
N TYR A 65 -5.85 -28.38 -6.38
CA TYR A 65 -5.76 -28.06 -7.81
C TYR A 65 -6.00 -26.57 -8.13
N LEU A 66 -6.71 -25.83 -7.26
CA LEU A 66 -6.91 -24.38 -7.42
C LEU A 66 -5.63 -23.59 -7.10
N GLU A 67 -4.68 -24.15 -6.35
CA GLU A 67 -3.42 -23.49 -6.01
C GLU A 67 -2.41 -23.51 -7.18
N GLU A 68 -2.53 -24.47 -8.10
CA GLU A 68 -1.74 -24.53 -9.33
C GLU A 68 -2.04 -23.37 -10.30
N LEU A 69 -3.15 -22.65 -10.07
CA LEU A 69 -3.56 -21.46 -10.81
C LEU A 69 -2.91 -20.17 -10.29
N GLU A 70 -2.07 -20.23 -9.26
CA GLU A 70 -1.32 -19.07 -8.75
C GLU A 70 0.04 -18.91 -9.45
N ARG A 71 0.31 -17.71 -9.96
CA ARG A 71 1.61 -17.38 -10.55
C ARG A 71 2.65 -17.15 -9.46
N LYS A 72 3.69 -17.99 -9.43
CA LYS A 72 4.85 -17.77 -8.54
C LYS A 72 5.70 -16.60 -9.06
N ALA A 73 6.09 -15.71 -8.15
CA ALA A 73 7.03 -14.64 -8.45
C ALA A 73 8.39 -15.22 -8.86
N ILE A 74 9.04 -14.59 -9.84
CA ILE A 74 10.39 -14.96 -10.27
C ILE A 74 11.38 -14.20 -9.39
N GLU A 75 12.21 -14.95 -8.66
CA GLU A 75 13.31 -14.37 -7.88
C GLU A 75 14.44 -13.96 -8.84
N VAL A 76 14.81 -12.68 -8.80
CA VAL A 76 15.92 -12.15 -9.59
C VAL A 76 17.12 -11.97 -8.64
N PRO A 77 18.26 -12.64 -8.87
CA PRO A 77 19.43 -12.50 -8.01
C PRO A 77 19.86 -11.03 -7.90
N PHE A 78 20.00 -10.54 -6.67
CA PHE A 78 20.47 -9.20 -6.37
C PHE A 78 21.58 -9.26 -5.32
N GLU A 79 22.71 -8.62 -5.63
CA GLU A 79 23.81 -8.45 -4.68
C GLU A 79 24.12 -6.96 -4.49
N LEU A 80 24.08 -6.51 -3.24
CA LEU A 80 24.46 -5.15 -2.89
C LEU A 80 25.95 -4.92 -3.15
N SER A 81 26.25 -3.85 -3.88
CA SER A 81 27.63 -3.43 -4.12
C SER A 81 28.31 -3.01 -2.80
N LYS A 82 29.50 -3.56 -2.54
CA LYS A 82 30.33 -3.17 -1.40
C LYS A 82 31.22 -1.98 -1.79
N ILE A 83 30.96 -0.82 -1.20
CA ILE A 83 31.71 0.42 -1.46
C ILE A 83 32.60 0.73 -0.26
N THR A 84 33.88 1.04 -0.53
CA THR A 84 34.79 1.60 0.49
C THR A 84 35.13 3.04 0.09
N PRO A 85 34.70 4.05 0.87
CA PRO A 85 34.90 5.45 0.54
C PRO A 85 36.38 5.84 0.78
N GLN A 86 36.99 6.63 -0.12
CA GLN A 86 38.44 6.94 -0.12
C GLN A 86 38.77 8.39 -0.53
N VAL A 87 37.79 9.30 -0.48
CA VAL A 87 38.01 10.72 -0.76
C VAL A 87 38.88 11.33 0.34
N SER A 88 39.98 11.98 -0.05
CA SER A 88 40.84 12.71 0.89
C SER A 88 40.12 13.93 1.45
N GLU A 89 40.42 14.31 2.70
CA GLU A 89 39.85 15.52 3.29
C GLU A 89 40.29 16.78 2.52
N TYR A 90 39.35 17.70 2.34
CA TYR A 90 39.57 19.00 1.73
C TYR A 90 38.66 20.04 2.40
N SER A 91 39.01 21.32 2.26
CA SER A 91 38.21 22.47 2.72
C SER A 91 38.02 23.45 1.59
N ILE A 92 36.94 24.23 1.62
CA ILE A 92 36.69 25.30 0.67
C ILE A 92 37.21 26.60 1.29
N GLU A 93 38.03 27.34 0.54
CA GLU A 93 38.56 28.63 1.02
C GLU A 93 37.43 29.66 1.13
N PRO A 94 37.47 30.58 2.12
CA PRO A 94 36.40 31.56 2.33
C PRO A 94 36.08 32.43 1.12
N ASP A 95 37.07 32.69 0.26
CA ASP A 95 36.93 33.47 -0.96
C ASP A 95 36.60 32.63 -2.21
N LEU A 96 36.45 31.31 -2.04
CA LEU A 96 36.27 30.31 -3.09
C LEU A 96 37.47 30.21 -4.06
N SER A 97 38.65 30.71 -3.68
CA SER A 97 39.84 30.72 -4.55
C SER A 97 40.32 29.33 -4.97
N ASN A 98 39.98 28.29 -4.21
CA ASN A 98 40.27 26.90 -4.53
C ASN A 98 39.11 26.16 -5.24
N VAL A 99 38.05 26.86 -5.65
CA VAL A 99 36.94 26.33 -6.45
C VAL A 99 37.15 26.70 -7.92
N VAL A 100 37.44 25.70 -8.75
CA VAL A 100 37.92 25.87 -10.14
C VAL A 100 36.95 26.66 -11.04
N ASN A 101 35.64 26.45 -10.89
CA ASN A 101 34.61 26.99 -11.76
C ASN A 101 33.64 27.96 -11.05
N ALA A 102 34.06 28.58 -9.93
CA ALA A 102 33.19 29.48 -9.17
C ALA A 102 32.62 30.63 -10.04
N GLU A 103 33.43 31.16 -10.95
CA GLU A 103 33.05 32.24 -11.87
C GLU A 103 31.93 31.86 -12.86
N TYR A 104 31.70 30.56 -13.12
CA TYR A 104 30.66 30.11 -14.06
C TYR A 104 29.24 30.30 -13.50
N PHE A 105 29.11 30.45 -12.18
CA PHE A 105 27.83 30.58 -11.47
C PHE A 105 27.51 32.03 -11.07
N GLY A 106 28.32 32.99 -11.50
CA GLY A 106 28.13 34.41 -11.20
C GLY A 106 28.53 34.79 -9.77
N GLU A 107 28.01 35.92 -9.30
CA GLU A 107 28.29 36.41 -7.95
C GLU A 107 27.36 35.75 -6.92
N PHE A 108 27.96 35.18 -5.88
CA PHE A 108 27.23 34.65 -4.73
C PHE A 108 26.97 35.76 -3.70
N THR A 109 25.77 35.75 -3.11
CA THR A 109 25.50 36.56 -1.92
C THR A 109 26.40 36.13 -0.75
N GLU A 110 26.56 36.99 0.26
CA GLU A 110 27.33 36.65 1.46
C GLU A 110 26.83 35.36 2.12
N ASP A 111 25.51 35.19 2.22
CA ASP A 111 24.90 33.97 2.75
C ASP A 111 25.17 32.74 1.87
N GLN A 112 25.02 32.85 0.55
CA GLN A 112 25.29 31.73 -0.36
C GLN A 112 26.75 31.27 -0.29
N ARG A 113 27.69 32.24 -0.26
CA ARG A 113 29.12 31.95 -0.10
C ARG A 113 29.39 31.26 1.24
N LYS A 114 28.80 31.76 2.32
CA LYS A 114 28.90 31.14 3.63
C LYS A 114 28.37 29.71 3.62
N PHE A 115 27.20 29.46 3.03
CA PHE A 115 26.63 28.12 2.90
C PHE A 115 27.54 27.17 2.10
N LEU A 116 28.12 27.64 0.98
CA LEU A 116 29.07 26.87 0.18
C LEU A 116 30.34 26.50 0.96
N VAL A 117 30.92 27.45 1.69
CA VAL A 117 32.14 27.23 2.48
C VAL A 117 31.86 26.26 3.63
N GLU A 118 30.75 26.44 4.34
CA GLU A 118 30.39 25.62 5.51
C GLU A 118 29.95 24.20 5.13
N ASN A 119 29.16 24.07 4.05
CA ASN A 119 28.49 22.81 3.73
C ASN A 119 29.01 22.14 2.46
N GLY A 120 29.81 22.83 1.65
CA GLY A 120 30.28 22.33 0.36
C GLY A 120 29.22 22.24 -0.75
N PHE A 121 27.99 22.66 -0.46
CA PHE A 121 26.91 22.78 -1.44
C PHE A 121 25.91 23.85 -1.00
N LEU A 122 25.07 24.29 -1.94
CA LEU A 122 23.92 25.14 -1.67
C LEU A 122 22.74 24.63 -2.52
N ILE A 123 21.52 24.78 -2.01
CA ILE A 123 20.29 24.56 -2.79
C ILE A 123 19.67 25.93 -3.05
N THR A 124 19.50 26.27 -4.32
CA THR A 124 18.88 27.52 -4.75
C THR A 124 17.75 27.23 -5.70
N LYS A 125 16.79 28.15 -5.81
CA LYS A 125 15.87 28.17 -6.94
C LYS A 125 16.68 28.29 -8.23
N THR A 126 16.23 27.64 -9.29
CA THR A 126 16.78 27.85 -10.64
C THR A 126 16.62 29.33 -10.96
N GLY A 127 17.74 30.05 -11.04
CA GLY A 127 17.70 31.49 -11.22
C GLY A 127 17.08 31.86 -12.57
N THR A 128 16.14 32.80 -12.56
CA THR A 128 16.11 33.81 -13.62
C THR A 128 17.45 34.52 -13.53
N THR A 129 18.26 34.46 -14.59
CA THR A 129 19.55 35.14 -14.57
C THR A 129 19.35 36.63 -14.30
N ALA A 130 20.32 37.31 -13.69
CA ALA A 130 20.32 38.76 -13.41
C ALA A 130 20.11 39.69 -14.63
N TYR A 131 19.84 39.11 -15.81
CA TYR A 131 19.62 39.79 -17.09
C TYR A 131 18.19 39.64 -17.64
N ASP A 132 17.30 38.92 -16.96
CA ASP A 132 15.91 38.77 -17.40
C ASP A 132 14.94 39.01 -16.24
N ASP A 133 14.28 40.17 -16.28
CA ASP A 133 13.26 40.61 -15.31
C ASP A 133 11.93 39.83 -15.45
N LYS A 134 11.92 38.73 -16.19
CA LYS A 134 10.75 37.86 -16.35
C LYS A 134 10.86 36.65 -15.43
N PRO A 135 9.86 36.40 -14.56
CA PRO A 135 9.80 35.25 -13.67
C PRO A 135 9.40 33.98 -14.44
N GLU A 136 10.07 33.69 -15.55
CA GLU A 136 9.95 32.40 -16.24
C GLU A 136 10.98 31.46 -15.63
N PHE A 137 10.52 30.34 -15.06
CA PHE A 137 11.41 29.27 -14.62
C PHE A 137 12.32 28.91 -15.79
N LYS A 138 13.63 29.04 -15.62
CA LYS A 138 14.59 28.79 -16.71
C LYS A 138 14.54 27.34 -17.20
N PHE A 139 14.06 26.43 -16.36
CA PHE A 139 13.94 25.01 -16.64
C PHE A 139 12.59 24.47 -16.17
N ASP A 140 11.81 23.94 -17.10
CA ASP A 140 10.56 23.22 -16.87
C ASP A 140 10.79 21.73 -16.57
N GLN A 141 11.98 21.21 -16.91
CA GLN A 141 12.33 19.80 -16.79
C GLN A 141 13.77 19.64 -16.28
N ILE A 142 14.00 18.64 -15.42
CA ILE A 142 15.33 18.37 -14.82
C ILE A 142 16.42 18.18 -15.89
N HIS A 143 16.10 17.54 -17.01
CA HIS A 143 17.10 17.26 -18.06
C HIS A 143 17.66 18.52 -18.72
N GLN A 144 16.93 19.65 -18.69
CA GLN A 144 17.40 20.90 -19.27
C GLN A 144 18.59 21.49 -18.49
N ILE A 145 18.72 21.18 -17.20
CA ILE A 145 19.90 21.54 -16.40
C ILE A 145 21.13 20.77 -16.92
N TYR A 146 20.97 19.48 -17.21
CA TYR A 146 22.07 18.67 -17.74
C TYR A 146 22.46 19.08 -19.16
N GLU A 147 21.48 19.45 -19.99
CA GLU A 147 21.73 20.01 -21.32
C GLU A 147 22.47 21.35 -21.24
N GLU A 148 22.05 22.27 -20.35
CA GLU A 148 22.76 23.55 -20.17
C GLU A 148 24.19 23.34 -19.65
N ASN A 149 24.39 22.39 -18.74
CA ASN A 149 25.72 22.03 -18.27
C ASN A 149 26.62 21.57 -19.41
N GLU A 150 26.10 20.75 -20.33
CA GLU A 150 26.84 20.31 -21.52
C GLU A 150 27.25 21.48 -22.41
N TYR A 151 26.31 22.39 -22.74
CA TYR A 151 26.61 23.57 -23.56
C TYR A 151 27.63 24.51 -22.92
N LYS A 152 27.60 24.64 -21.59
CA LYS A 152 28.50 25.51 -20.83
C LYS A 152 29.79 24.82 -20.37
N MET A 153 29.97 23.54 -20.70
CA MET A 153 31.08 22.72 -20.19
C MET A 153 31.18 22.73 -18.66
N ILE A 154 30.03 22.76 -17.97
CA ILE A 154 29.92 22.63 -16.52
C ILE A 154 29.82 21.13 -16.19
N PRO A 155 30.66 20.59 -15.29
CA PRO A 155 30.50 19.21 -14.83
C PRO A 155 29.15 19.00 -14.12
N SER A 156 28.33 18.08 -14.63
CA SER A 156 27.07 17.72 -14.01
C SER A 156 27.28 16.93 -12.72
N PHE A 157 26.64 17.37 -11.63
CA PHE A 157 26.50 16.59 -10.42
C PHE A 157 25.17 15.84 -10.46
N VAL A 158 25.23 14.51 -10.60
CA VAL A 158 24.05 13.64 -10.67
C VAL A 158 23.76 13.10 -9.28
N THR A 159 22.62 13.47 -8.74
CA THR A 159 22.18 13.07 -7.40
C THR A 159 21.21 11.89 -7.47
N THR A 160 21.07 11.16 -6.36
CA THR A 160 20.23 9.94 -6.31
C THR A 160 18.75 10.20 -6.60
N ASP A 161 18.23 11.39 -6.29
CA ASP A 161 16.88 11.83 -6.64
C ASP A 161 16.63 11.88 -8.16
N SER A 162 17.65 12.17 -8.97
CA SER A 162 17.50 12.08 -10.43
C SER A 162 17.24 10.65 -10.88
N MET A 163 17.88 9.66 -10.23
CA MET A 163 17.68 8.24 -10.54
C MET A 163 16.32 7.75 -10.06
N THR A 164 15.87 8.17 -8.87
CA THR A 164 14.53 7.81 -8.38
C THR A 164 13.43 8.45 -9.23
N HIS A 165 13.63 9.68 -9.70
CA HIS A 165 12.69 10.35 -10.60
C HIS A 165 12.63 9.67 -11.97
N ILE A 166 13.77 9.26 -12.54
CA ILE A 166 13.80 8.47 -13.79
C ILE A 166 13.08 7.14 -13.60
N PHE A 167 13.27 6.48 -12.45
CA PHE A 167 12.56 5.24 -12.13
C PHE A 167 11.05 5.47 -12.04
N HIS A 168 10.59 6.56 -11.42
CA HIS A 168 9.19 6.98 -11.43
C HIS A 168 8.65 7.14 -12.86
N ILE A 169 9.33 7.92 -13.72
CA ILE A 169 8.91 8.12 -15.12
C ILE A 169 8.79 6.78 -15.86
N PHE A 170 9.74 5.87 -15.65
CA PHE A 170 9.69 4.53 -16.22
C PHE A 170 8.50 3.74 -15.68
N TYR A 171 8.32 3.68 -14.35
CA TYR A 171 7.25 2.93 -13.69
C TYR A 171 5.87 3.42 -14.12
N ASP A 172 5.64 4.72 -14.05
CA ASP A 172 4.40 5.39 -14.45
C ASP A 172 4.11 5.21 -15.96
N GLY A 173 5.14 5.32 -16.81
CA GLY A 173 5.04 5.02 -18.24
C GLY A 173 4.65 3.57 -18.53
N PHE A 174 5.31 2.63 -17.85
CA PHE A 174 5.07 1.19 -17.98
C PHE A 174 3.67 0.80 -17.47
N LEU A 175 3.27 1.33 -16.31
CA LEU A 175 1.97 1.06 -15.71
C LEU A 175 0.84 1.54 -16.63
N ARG A 176 0.92 2.78 -17.12
CA ARG A 176 -0.04 3.31 -18.12
C ARG A 176 -0.15 2.45 -19.36
N ASP A 177 0.98 2.01 -19.91
CA ASP A 177 1.00 1.21 -21.13
C ASP A 177 0.28 -0.12 -20.92
N ILE A 178 0.57 -0.80 -19.80
CA ILE A 178 -0.11 -2.03 -19.41
C ILE A 178 -1.60 -1.79 -19.17
N GLU A 179 -1.96 -0.77 -18.40
CA GLU A 179 -3.36 -0.44 -18.08
C GLU A 179 -4.17 -0.19 -19.35
N MET A 180 -3.64 0.61 -20.27
CA MET A 180 -4.35 1.01 -21.49
C MET A 180 -4.39 -0.09 -22.56
N ASN A 181 -3.27 -0.79 -22.77
CA ASN A 181 -3.11 -1.70 -23.91
C ASN A 181 -3.38 -3.17 -23.56
N GLU A 182 -3.22 -3.56 -22.30
CA GLU A 182 -3.42 -4.96 -21.87
C GLU A 182 -4.61 -5.11 -20.93
N LEU A 183 -4.73 -4.29 -19.88
CA LEU A 183 -5.73 -4.50 -18.83
C LEU A 183 -7.10 -3.96 -19.22
N PHE A 184 -7.19 -2.78 -19.82
CA PHE A 184 -8.47 -2.21 -20.24
C PHE A 184 -9.23 -3.14 -21.22
N PRO A 185 -8.63 -3.67 -22.31
CA PRO A 185 -9.33 -4.60 -23.19
C PRO A 185 -9.78 -5.89 -22.49
N LYS A 186 -8.98 -6.41 -21.55
CA LYS A 186 -9.34 -7.60 -20.75
C LYS A 186 -10.48 -7.30 -19.77
N SER A 187 -10.51 -6.10 -19.19
CA SER A 187 -11.62 -5.66 -18.34
C SER A 187 -12.91 -5.60 -19.14
N VAL A 188 -12.88 -5.08 -20.37
CA VAL A 188 -14.05 -5.04 -21.27
C VAL A 188 -14.54 -6.45 -21.58
N ASP A 189 -13.66 -7.32 -22.10
CA ASP A 189 -14.00 -8.70 -22.47
C ASP A 189 -14.53 -9.53 -21.29
N MET A 190 -13.91 -9.39 -20.11
CA MET A 190 -14.36 -10.06 -18.89
C MET A 190 -15.75 -9.58 -18.46
N THR A 191 -15.98 -8.26 -18.43
CA THR A 191 -17.25 -7.69 -17.98
C THR A 191 -18.40 -8.06 -18.93
N GLU A 192 -18.18 -8.06 -20.25
CA GLU A 192 -19.17 -8.52 -21.23
C GLU A 192 -19.57 -9.99 -21.01
N LYS A 193 -18.57 -10.87 -20.87
CA LYS A 193 -18.81 -12.30 -20.63
C LYS A 193 -19.51 -12.56 -19.31
N LEU A 194 -19.08 -11.88 -18.24
CA LEU A 194 -19.68 -12.04 -16.91
C LEU A 194 -21.10 -11.50 -16.87
N LEU A 195 -21.40 -10.38 -17.51
CA LEU A 195 -22.77 -9.87 -17.59
C LEU A 195 -23.69 -10.89 -18.28
N GLN A 196 -23.27 -11.47 -19.41
CA GLN A 196 -24.04 -12.50 -20.11
C GLN A 196 -24.24 -13.75 -19.25
N LYS A 197 -23.17 -14.28 -18.65
CA LYS A 197 -23.26 -15.46 -17.78
C LYS A 197 -24.16 -15.24 -16.57
N ASN A 198 -24.05 -14.08 -15.93
CA ASN A 198 -24.88 -13.75 -14.77
C ASN A 198 -26.35 -13.57 -15.15
N LEU A 199 -26.64 -13.07 -16.37
CA LEU A 199 -28.00 -12.99 -16.91
C LEU A 199 -28.58 -14.37 -17.25
N GLU A 200 -27.79 -15.24 -17.85
CA GLU A 200 -28.18 -16.64 -18.11
C GLU A 200 -28.48 -17.38 -16.81
N MET A 201 -27.62 -17.24 -15.80
CA MET A 201 -27.82 -17.80 -14.47
C MET A 201 -29.12 -17.27 -13.82
N TYR A 202 -29.36 -15.95 -13.87
CA TYR A 202 -30.60 -15.36 -13.37
C TYR A 202 -31.85 -15.96 -14.02
N ASN A 203 -31.82 -16.15 -15.34
CA ASN A 203 -32.96 -16.68 -16.09
C ASN A 203 -33.25 -18.14 -15.71
N ASN A 204 -32.21 -18.93 -15.48
CA ASN A 204 -32.32 -20.36 -15.19
C ASN A 204 -32.62 -20.67 -13.71
N LEU A 205 -32.22 -19.80 -12.77
CA LEU A 205 -32.48 -20.01 -11.34
C LEU A 205 -33.98 -20.06 -11.02
N GLU A 206 -34.42 -21.11 -10.33
CA GLU A 206 -35.80 -21.27 -9.85
C GLU A 206 -35.95 -20.87 -8.38
N ASN A 207 -34.91 -21.04 -7.56
CA ASN A 207 -34.89 -20.63 -6.15
C ASN A 207 -35.15 -19.11 -6.03
N PRO A 208 -36.26 -18.65 -5.40
CA PRO A 208 -36.62 -17.24 -5.36
C PRO A 208 -35.60 -16.34 -4.65
N ARG A 209 -34.95 -16.84 -3.59
CA ARG A 209 -33.95 -16.08 -2.83
C ARG A 209 -32.71 -15.86 -3.69
N LEU A 210 -32.17 -16.94 -4.23
CA LEU A 210 -30.96 -16.90 -5.07
C LEU A 210 -31.21 -16.13 -6.36
N LYS A 211 -32.39 -16.25 -6.98
CA LYS A 211 -32.77 -15.47 -8.16
C LYS A 211 -32.80 -13.96 -7.87
N ALA A 212 -33.28 -13.54 -6.70
CA ALA A 212 -33.28 -12.13 -6.29
C ALA A 212 -31.87 -11.59 -6.04
N LEU A 213 -30.99 -12.38 -5.43
CA LEU A 213 -29.58 -12.03 -5.26
C LEU A 213 -28.83 -11.99 -6.59
N GLN A 214 -29.15 -12.92 -7.49
CA GLN A 214 -28.54 -12.97 -8.82
C GLN A 214 -28.96 -11.78 -9.70
N LEU A 215 -30.16 -11.23 -9.52
CA LEU A 215 -30.57 -9.96 -10.15
C LEU A 215 -29.62 -8.82 -9.77
N LYS A 216 -29.20 -8.74 -8.49
CA LYS A 216 -28.24 -7.74 -8.02
C LYS A 216 -26.85 -7.97 -8.61
N ASN A 217 -26.43 -9.22 -8.78
CA ASN A 217 -25.18 -9.54 -9.48
C ASN A 217 -25.23 -9.13 -10.97
N VAL A 218 -26.37 -9.29 -11.65
CA VAL A 218 -26.56 -8.76 -13.02
C VAL A 218 -26.39 -7.25 -13.02
N ALA A 219 -27.01 -6.53 -12.08
CA ALA A 219 -26.83 -5.08 -11.94
C ALA A 219 -25.37 -4.70 -11.63
N PHE A 220 -24.67 -5.42 -10.75
CA PHE A 220 -23.26 -5.20 -10.42
C PHE A 220 -22.34 -5.25 -11.65
N PHE A 221 -22.50 -6.26 -12.51
CA PHE A 221 -21.74 -6.35 -13.77
C PHE A 221 -22.20 -5.33 -14.80
N ALA A 222 -23.49 -4.98 -14.84
CA ALA A 222 -24.02 -3.96 -15.75
C ALA A 222 -23.51 -2.55 -15.39
N VAL A 223 -23.43 -2.18 -14.11
CA VAL A 223 -22.82 -0.91 -13.66
C VAL A 223 -21.38 -0.82 -14.15
N ASN A 224 -20.58 -1.86 -13.90
CA ASN A 224 -19.20 -1.89 -14.39
C ASN A 224 -19.14 -1.81 -15.94
N GLY A 225 -20.06 -2.49 -16.63
CA GLY A 225 -20.22 -2.39 -18.08
C GLY A 225 -20.43 -0.96 -18.55
N LYS A 226 -21.33 -0.21 -17.89
CA LYS A 226 -21.57 1.22 -18.19
C LYS A 226 -20.30 2.05 -17.98
N LEU A 227 -19.57 1.84 -16.89
CA LEU A 227 -18.30 2.54 -16.61
C LEU A 227 -17.24 2.28 -17.68
N LEU A 228 -17.21 1.06 -18.24
CA LEU A 228 -16.31 0.69 -19.35
C LEU A 228 -16.81 1.15 -20.73
N GLY A 229 -18.02 1.70 -20.82
CA GLY A 229 -18.65 2.12 -22.08
C GLY A 229 -19.20 0.95 -22.91
N ILE A 230 -19.51 -0.18 -22.28
CA ILE A 230 -20.15 -1.33 -22.90
C ILE A 230 -21.66 -1.08 -23.05
N ASP A 231 -22.24 -1.54 -24.16
CA ASP A 231 -23.69 -1.66 -24.28
C ASP A 231 -24.17 -2.89 -23.48
N VAL A 232 -24.72 -2.62 -22.30
CA VAL A 232 -25.20 -3.66 -21.37
C VAL A 232 -26.42 -4.44 -21.91
N GLY A 233 -26.99 -4.02 -23.05
CA GLY A 233 -28.09 -4.72 -23.70
C GLY A 233 -29.37 -4.75 -22.88
N ASN A 234 -30.20 -5.78 -23.13
CA ASN A 234 -31.50 -5.93 -22.49
C ASN A 234 -31.40 -6.81 -21.23
N ILE A 235 -31.16 -6.17 -20.10
CA ILE A 235 -31.26 -6.77 -18.76
C ILE A 235 -32.67 -6.60 -18.17
N PRO A 236 -33.07 -7.35 -17.13
CA PRO A 236 -34.36 -7.15 -16.45
C PRO A 236 -34.54 -5.69 -16.00
N ALA A 237 -35.78 -5.19 -16.04
CA ALA A 237 -36.08 -3.80 -15.71
C ALA A 237 -35.67 -3.46 -14.27
N GLU A 238 -35.92 -4.39 -13.35
CA GLU A 238 -35.55 -4.28 -11.94
C GLU A 238 -34.03 -4.21 -11.75
N ALA A 239 -33.25 -4.89 -12.59
CA ALA A 239 -31.79 -4.78 -12.56
C ALA A 239 -31.33 -3.41 -13.10
N MET A 240 -31.97 -2.90 -14.16
CA MET A 240 -31.67 -1.57 -14.71
C MET A 240 -31.97 -0.46 -13.70
N GLU A 241 -33.04 -0.57 -12.92
CA GLU A 241 -33.34 0.40 -11.85
C GLU A 241 -32.20 0.48 -10.81
N LEU A 242 -31.61 -0.67 -10.42
CA LEU A 242 -30.45 -0.68 -9.53
C LEU A 242 -29.22 -0.06 -10.19
N VAL A 243 -29.00 -0.31 -11.49
CA VAL A 243 -27.91 0.30 -12.26
C VAL A 243 -28.04 1.82 -12.28
N ASP A 244 -29.23 2.35 -12.56
CA ASP A 244 -29.45 3.80 -12.65
C ASP A 244 -29.19 4.49 -11.30
N ILE A 245 -29.65 3.91 -10.19
CA ILE A 245 -29.38 4.42 -8.83
C ILE A 245 -27.88 4.39 -8.52
N GLU A 246 -27.21 3.28 -8.84
CA GLU A 246 -25.77 3.14 -8.59
C GLU A 246 -24.97 4.15 -9.42
N MET A 247 -25.32 4.35 -10.69
CA MET A 247 -24.68 5.34 -11.56
C MET A 247 -24.88 6.77 -11.04
N GLU A 248 -26.07 7.11 -10.54
CA GLU A 248 -26.32 8.41 -9.89
C GLU A 248 -25.43 8.61 -8.65
N ASN A 249 -25.27 7.58 -7.82
CA ASN A 249 -24.37 7.63 -6.67
C ASN A 249 -22.91 7.90 -7.09
N ILE A 250 -22.44 7.21 -8.14
CA ILE A 250 -21.09 7.37 -8.70
C ILE A 250 -20.88 8.81 -9.22
N GLU A 251 -21.88 9.37 -9.92
CA GLU A 251 -21.83 10.74 -10.44
C GLU A 251 -21.81 11.79 -9.32
N ASN A 252 -22.56 11.56 -8.24
CA ASN A 252 -22.64 12.47 -7.10
C ASN A 252 -21.34 12.51 -6.26
N LYS A 253 -20.50 11.46 -6.31
CA LYS A 253 -19.16 11.40 -5.67
C LYS A 253 -19.18 11.69 -4.16
N ILE A 254 -20.25 11.32 -3.48
CA ILE A 254 -20.41 11.43 -2.03
C ILE A 254 -20.68 10.06 -1.42
N ALA A 255 -20.40 9.89 -0.13
CA ALA A 255 -20.70 8.64 0.55
C ALA A 255 -22.23 8.37 0.54
N GLY A 256 -22.62 7.15 0.19
CA GLY A 256 -24.03 6.75 0.08
C GLY A 256 -24.20 5.23 0.12
N ASP A 257 -25.44 4.77 0.26
CA ASP A 257 -25.75 3.34 0.30
C ASP A 257 -25.83 2.78 -1.13
N SER A 258 -25.15 1.66 -1.40
CA SER A 258 -25.22 0.99 -2.70
C SER A 258 -26.48 0.10 -2.78
N PRO A 259 -27.38 0.28 -3.77
CA PRO A 259 -28.46 -0.66 -4.07
C PRO A 259 -28.01 -2.11 -4.32
N ILE A 260 -26.74 -2.33 -4.67
CA ILE A 260 -26.20 -3.66 -4.99
C ILE A 260 -26.02 -4.48 -3.73
N ASN A 261 -25.24 -3.99 -2.77
CA ASN A 261 -24.84 -4.75 -1.59
C ASN A 261 -25.48 -4.23 -0.28
N GLY A 262 -26.19 -3.10 -0.31
CA GLY A 262 -26.81 -2.46 0.85
C GLY A 262 -25.82 -1.72 1.77
N ASN A 263 -24.53 -1.69 1.43
CA ASN A 263 -23.48 -1.11 2.25
C ASN A 263 -23.22 0.34 1.90
N LYS A 264 -22.69 1.09 2.88
CA LYS A 264 -22.22 2.45 2.66
C LYS A 264 -20.90 2.45 1.89
N VAL A 265 -20.87 3.13 0.75
CA VAL A 265 -19.73 3.24 -0.17
C VAL A 265 -19.27 4.69 -0.25
N ASP A 266 -17.96 4.92 -0.23
CA ASP A 266 -17.36 6.23 -0.49
C ASP A 266 -17.17 6.45 -1.99
N TYR A 267 -18.21 6.93 -2.67
CA TYR A 267 -18.15 7.21 -4.11
C TYR A 267 -17.18 8.34 -4.48
N SER A 268 -16.65 9.12 -3.51
CA SER A 268 -15.63 10.13 -3.79
C SER A 268 -14.33 9.52 -4.32
N GLN A 269 -14.06 8.25 -4.01
CA GLN A 269 -12.93 7.48 -4.53
C GLN A 269 -12.98 7.29 -6.05
N MET A 270 -14.17 7.39 -6.66
CA MET A 270 -14.37 7.30 -8.11
C MET A 270 -14.09 8.64 -8.81
N THR A 271 -13.46 9.59 -8.13
CA THR A 271 -12.91 10.79 -8.77
C THR A 271 -11.61 10.44 -9.49
N VAL A 272 -11.68 10.45 -10.83
CA VAL A 272 -10.54 10.24 -11.73
C VAL A 272 -9.45 11.28 -11.46
N ARG A 273 -8.20 10.83 -11.31
CA ARG A 273 -7.06 11.64 -10.86
C ARG A 273 -5.74 11.09 -11.39
N GLY A 274 -4.66 11.84 -11.24
CA GLY A 274 -3.33 11.44 -11.71
C GLY A 274 -3.29 11.22 -13.22
N HIS A 275 -2.53 10.22 -13.68
CA HIS A 275 -2.38 9.93 -15.10
C HIS A 275 -3.65 9.42 -15.78
N TYR A 276 -4.66 8.98 -15.02
CA TYR A 276 -5.93 8.51 -15.56
C TYR A 276 -6.75 9.61 -16.24
N THR A 277 -6.44 10.89 -15.96
CA THR A 277 -7.07 12.05 -16.59
C THR A 277 -6.57 12.32 -18.02
N ARG A 278 -5.58 11.57 -18.50
CA ARG A 278 -4.88 11.84 -19.77
C ARG A 278 -5.54 11.19 -20.99
N ASP A 279 -6.34 10.14 -20.80
CA ASP A 279 -6.95 9.36 -21.88
C ASP A 279 -8.29 8.74 -21.42
N GLU A 280 -9.27 8.68 -22.32
CA GLU A 280 -10.62 8.17 -22.04
C GLU A 280 -10.61 6.68 -21.63
N LYS A 281 -9.71 5.86 -22.18
CA LYS A 281 -9.60 4.44 -21.78
C LYS A 281 -9.08 4.32 -20.36
N LEU A 282 -8.08 5.14 -19.99
CA LEU A 282 -7.54 5.15 -18.64
C LEU A 282 -8.58 5.65 -17.63
N GLU A 283 -9.39 6.64 -18.00
CA GLU A 283 -10.52 7.10 -17.20
C GLU A 283 -11.52 5.96 -16.91
N LYS A 284 -11.97 5.28 -17.97
CA LYS A 284 -12.91 4.15 -17.86
C LYS A 284 -12.32 2.98 -17.07
N TYR A 285 -11.04 2.68 -17.30
CA TYR A 285 -10.32 1.66 -16.55
C TYR A 285 -10.26 2.00 -15.05
N PHE A 286 -9.88 3.24 -14.71
CA PHE A 286 -9.86 3.72 -13.33
C PHE A 286 -11.21 3.55 -12.64
N LEU A 287 -12.29 4.02 -13.28
CA LEU A 287 -13.64 3.93 -12.73
C LEU A 287 -14.08 2.47 -12.53
N SER A 288 -13.83 1.61 -13.53
CA SER A 288 -14.14 0.18 -13.47
C SER A 288 -13.42 -0.52 -12.31
N THR A 289 -12.10 -0.39 -12.25
CA THR A 289 -11.28 -1.03 -11.22
C THR A 289 -11.59 -0.46 -9.83
N MET A 290 -11.78 0.86 -9.73
CA MET A 290 -12.16 1.47 -8.45
C MET A 290 -13.53 0.99 -7.99
N TYR A 291 -14.53 0.88 -8.89
CA TYR A 291 -15.85 0.35 -8.57
C TYR A 291 -15.75 -1.05 -7.97
N TYR A 292 -15.08 -1.99 -8.65
CA TYR A 292 -14.87 -3.34 -8.13
C TYR A 292 -14.04 -3.41 -6.85
N GLY A 293 -13.18 -2.41 -6.62
CA GLY A 293 -12.42 -2.25 -5.39
C GLY A 293 -13.19 -1.60 -4.25
N GLN A 294 -14.27 -0.86 -4.50
CA GLN A 294 -15.07 -0.16 -3.48
C GLN A 294 -16.34 -0.92 -3.09
N ILE A 295 -16.99 -1.63 -4.01
CA ILE A 295 -18.18 -2.45 -3.72
C ILE A 295 -17.75 -3.75 -3.04
N GLY A 296 -17.77 -3.74 -1.70
CA GLY A 296 -17.46 -4.90 -0.86
C GLY A 296 -18.70 -5.61 -0.35
N PHE A 297 -18.67 -6.94 -0.31
CA PHE A 297 -19.72 -7.78 0.27
C PHE A 297 -19.24 -8.25 1.65
N PHE A 298 -19.82 -7.70 2.72
CA PHE A 298 -19.40 -7.99 4.09
C PHE A 298 -20.16 -9.20 4.62
N PRO A 299 -19.51 -10.36 4.87
CA PRO A 299 -20.16 -11.55 5.40
C PRO A 299 -20.64 -11.39 6.85
N PHE A 300 -20.13 -10.36 7.55
CA PHE A 300 -20.55 -10.02 8.91
C PHE A 300 -20.86 -8.53 9.00
N GLU A 301 -22.01 -8.19 9.57
CA GLU A 301 -22.46 -6.82 9.77
C GLU A 301 -22.97 -6.66 11.20
N GLU A 302 -22.40 -5.72 11.96
CA GLU A 302 -22.74 -5.49 13.39
C GLU A 302 -22.69 -6.78 14.24
N GLY A 303 -21.75 -7.69 13.95
CA GLY A 303 -21.61 -8.96 14.66
C GLY A 303 -22.63 -10.04 14.26
N ARG A 304 -23.45 -9.81 13.23
CA ARG A 304 -24.40 -10.77 12.67
C ARG A 304 -23.94 -11.28 11.32
N VAL A 305 -24.27 -12.52 10.99
CA VAL A 305 -24.01 -13.11 9.68
C VAL A 305 -24.89 -12.44 8.64
N ASN A 306 -24.28 -11.95 7.56
CA ASN A 306 -24.97 -11.46 6.38
C ASN A 306 -24.92 -12.54 5.29
N GLU A 307 -25.86 -13.48 5.38
CA GLU A 307 -25.97 -14.60 4.44
C GLU A 307 -26.12 -14.15 2.98
N ASP A 308 -26.86 -13.06 2.74
CA ASP A 308 -27.12 -12.56 1.39
C ASP A 308 -25.85 -12.00 0.73
N ALA A 309 -24.94 -11.40 1.51
CA ALA A 309 -23.62 -10.99 1.03
C ALA A 309 -22.75 -12.20 0.67
N ILE A 310 -22.78 -13.26 1.49
CA ILE A 310 -22.06 -14.51 1.23
C ILE A 310 -22.58 -15.18 -0.03
N LEU A 311 -23.90 -15.33 -0.17
CA LEU A 311 -24.53 -15.98 -1.31
C LEU A 311 -24.31 -15.21 -2.62
N GLN A 312 -24.38 -13.87 -2.61
CA GLN A 312 -24.00 -13.06 -3.77
C GLN A 312 -22.55 -13.30 -4.20
N ALA A 313 -21.62 -13.30 -3.25
CA ALA A 313 -20.21 -13.56 -3.52
C ALA A 313 -19.95 -14.99 -4.03
N LEU A 314 -20.68 -16.00 -3.52
CA LEU A 314 -20.60 -17.38 -4.01
C LEU A 314 -21.14 -17.50 -5.45
N LEU A 315 -22.25 -16.84 -5.78
CA LEU A 315 -22.81 -16.80 -7.14
C LEU A 315 -21.85 -16.10 -8.13
N ILE A 316 -21.28 -14.96 -7.75
CA ILE A 316 -20.23 -14.27 -8.52
C ILE A 316 -19.06 -15.22 -8.75
N THR A 317 -18.59 -15.87 -7.70
CA THR A 317 -17.47 -16.81 -7.75
C THR A 317 -17.76 -17.97 -8.69
N HIS A 318 -18.94 -18.58 -8.58
CA HIS A 318 -19.35 -19.65 -9.47
C HIS A 318 -19.32 -19.20 -10.94
N SER A 319 -19.86 -18.01 -11.26
CA SER A 319 -19.89 -17.49 -12.64
C SER A 319 -18.49 -17.30 -13.25
N VAL A 320 -17.46 -17.09 -12.42
CA VAL A 320 -16.07 -16.96 -12.87
C VAL A 320 -15.40 -18.31 -13.03
N TYR A 321 -15.52 -19.22 -12.07
CA TYR A 321 -14.81 -20.51 -12.10
C TYR A 321 -15.46 -21.56 -12.99
N GLU A 322 -16.76 -21.45 -13.28
CA GLU A 322 -17.44 -22.33 -14.25
C GLU A 322 -16.79 -22.26 -15.64
N ASP A 323 -16.17 -21.12 -15.98
CA ASP A 323 -15.43 -20.92 -17.22
C ASP A 323 -13.95 -20.62 -16.96
N PRO A 324 -13.05 -21.59 -17.18
CA PRO A 324 -11.62 -21.40 -16.98
C PRO A 324 -11.01 -20.22 -17.73
N GLU A 325 -11.57 -19.81 -18.87
CA GLU A 325 -11.07 -18.64 -19.61
C GLU A 325 -11.48 -17.32 -18.94
N VAL A 326 -12.66 -17.26 -18.31
CA VAL A 326 -13.09 -16.10 -17.52
C VAL A 326 -12.20 -15.96 -16.28
N PHE A 327 -11.96 -17.06 -15.55
CA PHE A 327 -11.04 -17.06 -14.41
C PHE A 327 -9.63 -16.62 -14.82
N LYS A 328 -9.07 -17.15 -15.92
CA LYS A 328 -7.76 -16.72 -16.43
C LYS A 328 -7.71 -15.24 -16.78
N THR A 329 -8.80 -14.70 -17.33
CA THR A 329 -8.90 -13.27 -17.67
C THR A 329 -8.94 -12.42 -16.41
N TRP A 330 -9.71 -12.82 -15.40
CA TRP A 330 -9.72 -12.17 -14.09
C TRP A 330 -8.34 -12.20 -13.42
N ALA A 331 -7.69 -13.37 -13.38
CA ALA A 331 -6.34 -13.52 -12.82
C ALA A 331 -5.32 -12.65 -13.57
N ALA A 332 -5.46 -12.52 -14.90
CA ALA A 332 -4.62 -11.62 -15.69
C ALA A 332 -4.83 -10.11 -15.40
N LEU A 333 -5.96 -9.73 -14.78
CA LEU A 333 -6.19 -8.37 -14.28
C LEU A 333 -5.65 -8.16 -12.86
N VAL A 334 -5.70 -9.20 -12.03
CA VAL A 334 -5.36 -9.10 -10.60
C VAL A 334 -3.88 -9.41 -10.35
N ASP A 335 -3.37 -10.52 -10.85
CA ASP A 335 -2.01 -11.01 -10.53
C ASP A 335 -0.89 -10.00 -10.87
N PRO A 336 -0.93 -9.25 -11.99
CA PRO A 336 0.11 -8.24 -12.26
C PRO A 336 0.19 -7.18 -11.16
N MET A 337 -0.94 -6.83 -10.53
CA MET A 337 -0.97 -5.82 -9.48
C MET A 337 -0.39 -6.31 -8.16
N ASP A 338 -0.41 -7.62 -7.91
CA ASP A 338 0.28 -8.19 -6.75
C ASP A 338 1.81 -8.07 -6.88
N PHE A 339 2.32 -8.17 -8.12
CA PHE A 339 3.73 -7.97 -8.43
C PHE A 339 4.13 -6.49 -8.56
N LEU A 340 3.27 -5.63 -9.10
CA LEU A 340 3.60 -4.20 -9.28
C LEU A 340 3.37 -3.37 -8.01
N VAL A 341 2.42 -3.77 -7.18
CA VAL A 341 1.94 -3.01 -6.01
C VAL A 341 2.06 -3.85 -4.75
N GLU A 342 1.05 -4.64 -4.40
CA GLU A 342 1.06 -5.48 -3.18
C GLU A 342 -0.10 -6.48 -3.27
N THR A 343 -0.11 -7.49 -2.41
CA THR A 343 -1.29 -8.37 -2.26
C THR A 343 -2.45 -7.65 -1.56
N ALA A 344 -3.67 -8.10 -1.79
CA ALA A 344 -4.85 -7.63 -1.04
C ALA A 344 -4.96 -8.32 0.34
N ASP A 345 -5.72 -7.70 1.24
CA ASP A 345 -6.12 -8.28 2.54
C ASP A 345 -7.64 -8.49 2.67
N ASP A 346 -8.41 -8.11 1.65
CA ASP A 346 -9.82 -8.46 1.47
C ASP A 346 -9.95 -9.86 0.85
N LEU A 347 -11.06 -10.53 1.13
CA LEU A 347 -11.38 -11.82 0.55
C LEU A 347 -11.62 -11.66 -0.97
N SER A 348 -11.09 -12.59 -1.76
CA SER A 348 -11.19 -12.56 -3.21
C SER A 348 -11.92 -13.80 -3.75
N LEU A 349 -11.99 -13.91 -5.08
CA LEU A 349 -12.46 -15.12 -5.75
C LEU A 349 -11.62 -16.36 -5.38
N ARG A 350 -10.36 -16.21 -4.97
CA ARG A 350 -9.51 -17.34 -4.58
C ARG A 350 -10.01 -17.98 -3.29
N GLU A 351 -10.25 -17.18 -2.25
CA GLU A 351 -10.80 -17.66 -0.98
C GLU A 351 -12.21 -18.22 -1.16
N TYR A 352 -13.09 -17.48 -1.85
CA TYR A 352 -14.47 -17.94 -2.09
C TYR A 352 -14.53 -19.17 -3.00
N GLY A 353 -13.63 -19.31 -3.97
CA GLY A 353 -13.54 -20.50 -4.81
C GLY A 353 -13.20 -21.73 -3.98
N LYS A 354 -12.17 -21.65 -3.11
CA LYS A 354 -11.83 -22.75 -2.20
C LYS A 354 -13.02 -23.14 -1.32
N MET A 355 -13.75 -22.17 -0.76
CA MET A 355 -14.94 -22.44 0.07
C MET A 355 -16.10 -23.04 -0.74
N LEU A 356 -16.42 -22.49 -1.92
CA LEU A 356 -17.48 -22.96 -2.79
C LEU A 356 -17.29 -24.44 -3.17
N TYR A 357 -16.12 -24.78 -3.70
CA TYR A 357 -15.87 -26.14 -4.20
C TYR A 357 -15.63 -27.16 -3.09
N SER A 358 -15.05 -26.74 -1.95
CA SER A 358 -14.84 -27.65 -0.82
C SER A 358 -16.14 -27.99 -0.10
N VAL A 359 -17.11 -27.07 -0.03
CA VAL A 359 -18.39 -27.27 0.67
C VAL A 359 -19.46 -27.86 -0.26
N TYR A 360 -19.61 -27.33 -1.48
CA TYR A 360 -20.73 -27.67 -2.37
C TYR A 360 -20.41 -28.72 -3.45
N GLY A 361 -19.16 -29.17 -3.57
CA GLY A 361 -18.77 -30.13 -4.61
C GLY A 361 -17.95 -29.52 -5.74
N GLU A 362 -17.27 -30.36 -6.53
CA GLU A 362 -16.60 -29.95 -7.78
C GLU A 362 -17.58 -29.38 -8.81
N ILE A 363 -18.85 -29.79 -8.74
CA ILE A 363 -19.95 -29.27 -9.57
C ILE A 363 -21.04 -28.80 -8.60
N PRO A 364 -20.94 -27.56 -8.07
CA PRO A 364 -21.92 -27.01 -7.13
C PRO A 364 -23.32 -26.97 -7.74
N ASP A 365 -24.32 -27.42 -7.00
CA ASP A 365 -25.72 -27.21 -7.35
C ASP A 365 -26.16 -25.81 -6.93
N ILE A 366 -26.18 -24.89 -7.90
CA ILE A 366 -26.46 -23.48 -7.64
C ILE A 366 -27.88 -23.22 -7.11
N GLU A 367 -28.84 -24.14 -7.31
CA GLU A 367 -30.22 -23.99 -6.79
C GLU A 367 -30.29 -24.15 -5.26
N ASN A 368 -29.28 -24.79 -4.68
CA ASN A 368 -29.22 -25.16 -3.27
C ASN A 368 -28.06 -24.47 -2.53
N LEU A 369 -27.55 -23.33 -3.05
CA LEU A 369 -26.47 -22.59 -2.36
C LEU A 369 -26.91 -22.05 -1.00
N ASP A 370 -28.20 -21.77 -0.82
CA ASP A 370 -28.77 -21.35 0.48
C ASP A 370 -29.13 -22.51 1.40
N ASP A 371 -28.68 -23.74 1.09
CA ASP A 371 -28.76 -24.86 2.03
C ASP A 371 -28.10 -24.47 3.36
N LYS A 372 -28.87 -24.60 4.44
CA LYS A 372 -28.50 -24.09 5.75
C LYS A 372 -27.20 -24.70 6.27
N THR A 373 -27.04 -26.02 6.16
CA THR A 373 -25.85 -26.71 6.69
C THR A 373 -24.59 -26.33 5.91
N SER A 374 -24.69 -26.25 4.59
CA SER A 374 -23.60 -25.84 3.71
C SER A 374 -23.21 -24.38 3.95
N LEU A 375 -24.20 -23.49 4.07
CA LEU A 375 -23.96 -22.07 4.32
C LEU A 375 -23.34 -21.82 5.70
N GLU A 376 -23.78 -22.53 6.74
CA GLU A 376 -23.16 -22.49 8.08
C GLU A 376 -21.68 -22.94 8.02
N ALA A 377 -21.34 -23.94 7.20
CA ALA A 377 -19.96 -24.35 6.98
C ALA A 377 -19.13 -23.25 6.31
N VAL A 378 -19.66 -22.57 5.29
CA VAL A 378 -19.00 -21.42 4.65
C VAL A 378 -18.77 -20.29 5.65
N VAL A 379 -19.78 -19.93 6.46
CA VAL A 379 -19.68 -18.89 7.48
C VAL A 379 -18.53 -19.17 8.45
N LYS A 380 -18.40 -20.42 8.88
CA LYS A 380 -17.29 -20.85 9.75
C LYS A 380 -15.93 -20.70 9.05
N LEU A 381 -15.82 -21.16 7.80
CA LEU A 381 -14.58 -21.03 7.02
C LEU A 381 -14.16 -19.57 6.84
N ILE A 382 -15.12 -18.66 6.58
CA ILE A 382 -14.83 -17.21 6.52
C ILE A 382 -14.31 -16.71 7.88
N GLY A 383 -14.94 -17.12 8.97
CA GLY A 383 -14.53 -16.73 10.33
C GLY A 383 -13.11 -17.18 10.72
N ASP A 384 -12.62 -18.25 10.12
CA ASP A 384 -11.26 -18.77 10.31
C ASP A 384 -10.20 -18.05 9.43
N LEU A 385 -10.62 -17.26 8.43
CA LEU A 385 -9.72 -16.48 7.59
C LEU A 385 -9.19 -15.22 8.31
N PRO A 386 -8.02 -14.71 7.93
CA PRO A 386 -7.48 -13.48 8.50
C PRO A 386 -8.43 -12.28 8.32
N ARG A 387 -8.40 -11.36 9.28
CA ARG A 387 -9.04 -10.04 9.15
C ARG A 387 -8.15 -9.09 8.34
N PRO A 388 -8.74 -8.08 7.67
CA PRO A 388 -7.94 -7.11 6.93
C PRO A 388 -6.99 -6.33 7.86
N ILE A 389 -5.81 -6.00 7.34
CA ILE A 389 -4.75 -5.27 8.03
C ILE A 389 -5.08 -3.78 8.04
N ILE A 390 -5.52 -3.25 6.89
CA ILE A 390 -5.93 -1.85 6.76
C ILE A 390 -7.44 -1.74 7.01
N ALA A 391 -7.82 -0.77 7.85
CA ALA A 391 -9.18 -0.56 8.32
C ALA A 391 -9.84 -1.84 8.91
N PRO A 392 -9.19 -2.53 9.89
CA PRO A 392 -9.69 -3.79 10.45
C PRO A 392 -11.10 -3.68 11.06
N PHE A 393 -11.50 -2.47 11.48
CA PHE A 393 -12.82 -2.17 12.05
C PHE A 393 -13.97 -2.33 11.06
N LEU A 394 -13.71 -2.31 9.75
CA LEU A 394 -14.73 -2.60 8.73
C LEU A 394 -15.08 -4.09 8.65
N GLY A 395 -14.26 -4.97 9.24
CA GLY A 395 -14.43 -6.41 9.13
C GLY A 395 -13.97 -6.97 7.78
N GLN A 396 -14.08 -8.29 7.63
CA GLN A 396 -13.75 -8.96 6.38
C GLN A 396 -14.75 -8.54 5.29
N SER A 397 -14.29 -8.44 4.04
CA SER A 397 -15.16 -8.18 2.91
C SER A 397 -14.69 -8.97 1.70
N PHE A 398 -15.62 -9.50 0.92
CA PHE A 398 -15.33 -9.98 -0.43
C PHE A 398 -15.32 -8.82 -1.41
N ARG A 399 -14.29 -8.73 -2.25
CA ARG A 399 -14.20 -7.75 -3.34
C ARG A 399 -13.78 -8.44 -4.62
N PHE A 400 -14.41 -8.05 -5.72
CA PHE A 400 -14.18 -8.67 -7.02
C PHE A 400 -12.77 -8.35 -7.57
N ILE A 401 -12.33 -7.09 -7.45
CA ILE A 401 -10.95 -6.66 -7.70
C ILE A 401 -10.49 -5.86 -6.47
N PRO A 402 -9.93 -6.51 -5.44
CA PRO A 402 -9.64 -5.85 -4.17
C PRO A 402 -8.50 -4.83 -4.28
N GLN A 403 -8.56 -3.76 -3.48
CA GLN A 403 -7.41 -2.86 -3.31
C GLN A 403 -6.31 -3.52 -2.48
N ARG A 404 -5.07 -3.04 -2.65
CA ARG A 404 -3.85 -3.65 -2.13
C ARG A 404 -3.46 -3.08 -0.79
N SER A 405 -3.09 -3.94 0.15
CA SER A 405 -2.72 -3.57 1.51
C SER A 405 -1.23 -3.18 1.58
N VAL A 406 -0.90 -2.08 0.90
CA VAL A 406 0.48 -1.60 0.76
C VAL A 406 1.18 -1.38 2.11
N MET A 407 2.43 -1.83 2.19
CA MET A 407 3.22 -1.88 3.44
C MET A 407 3.30 -0.53 4.15
N ASP A 408 3.53 0.56 3.40
CA ASP A 408 3.59 1.90 3.97
C ASP A 408 2.26 2.30 4.60
N ASN A 409 1.11 2.04 3.96
CA ASN A 409 -0.19 2.35 4.56
C ASN A 409 -0.46 1.53 5.83
N MET A 410 -0.02 0.27 5.89
CA MET A 410 -0.04 -0.52 7.12
C MET A 410 0.76 0.18 8.24
N LEU A 411 1.99 0.61 7.95
CA LEU A 411 2.81 1.34 8.92
C LEU A 411 2.17 2.67 9.32
N MET A 412 1.62 3.41 8.35
CA MET A 412 1.05 4.74 8.58
C MET A 412 -0.23 4.67 9.39
N GLN A 413 -1.08 3.65 9.20
CA GLN A 413 -2.26 3.43 10.03
C GLN A 413 -1.89 3.21 11.51
N ASN A 414 -0.78 2.53 11.81
CA ASN A 414 -0.35 2.29 13.19
C ASN A 414 -0.07 3.59 13.95
N VAL A 415 0.31 4.66 13.25
CA VAL A 415 0.62 5.96 13.84
C VAL A 415 -0.54 6.97 13.76
N VAL A 416 -1.73 6.54 13.32
CA VAL A 416 -2.96 7.34 13.33
C VAL A 416 -3.84 6.92 14.49
N ASP A 417 -4.39 7.89 15.22
CA ASP A 417 -5.38 7.63 16.28
C ASP A 417 -6.75 7.38 15.63
N VAL A 418 -6.96 6.17 15.12
CA VAL A 418 -8.26 5.73 14.56
C VAL A 418 -9.24 5.58 15.73
N LYS A 419 -10.26 6.43 15.79
CA LYS A 419 -11.28 6.42 16.84
C LYS A 419 -12.57 5.83 16.31
N VAL A 420 -13.02 4.75 16.95
CA VAL A 420 -14.38 4.23 16.82
C VAL A 420 -15.28 5.02 17.78
N GLY A 421 -16.17 5.87 17.24
CA GLY A 421 -17.14 6.65 18.03
C GLY A 421 -16.95 8.18 18.06
N PRO A 422 -17.68 8.92 18.92
CA PRO A 422 -17.89 10.37 18.79
C PRO A 422 -16.71 11.25 19.23
N ALA A 423 -15.63 10.66 19.77
CA ALA A 423 -14.48 11.42 20.23
C ALA A 423 -13.58 11.77 19.04
N PRO A 424 -13.13 13.03 18.89
CA PRO A 424 -12.23 13.39 17.81
C PRO A 424 -10.89 12.64 17.96
N SER A 425 -10.33 12.23 16.82
CA SER A 425 -8.98 11.68 16.75
C SER A 425 -7.96 12.67 17.31
N LYS A 426 -7.03 12.20 18.15
CA LYS A 426 -5.94 13.04 18.68
C LYS A 426 -4.79 13.21 17.68
N ARG A 427 -4.70 12.34 16.68
CA ARG A 427 -3.74 12.36 15.58
C ARG A 427 -4.35 11.72 14.33
N PRO A 428 -5.23 12.43 13.59
CA PRO A 428 -5.95 11.90 12.42
C PRO A 428 -5.10 11.76 11.15
N ILE A 429 -3.89 12.31 11.14
CA ILE A 429 -3.02 12.35 9.96
C ILE A 429 -1.63 11.80 10.29
N TYR A 430 -1.00 11.19 9.30
CA TYR A 430 0.41 10.84 9.30
C TYR A 430 1.15 11.72 8.30
N SER A 431 2.48 11.68 8.32
CA SER A 431 3.32 12.32 7.30
C SER A 431 4.33 11.34 6.73
N GLY A 432 4.95 11.66 5.59
CA GLY A 432 6.04 10.84 5.05
C GLY A 432 7.26 10.73 5.99
N LEU A 433 7.40 11.65 6.95
CA LEU A 433 8.44 11.54 7.99
C LEU A 433 8.20 10.35 8.92
N ASP A 434 6.95 9.96 9.17
CA ASP A 434 6.64 8.75 9.95
C ASP A 434 7.20 7.49 9.26
N LEU A 435 7.12 7.43 7.93
CA LEU A 435 7.65 6.32 7.14
C LEU A 435 9.18 6.29 7.19
N MET A 436 9.84 7.42 6.94
CA MET A 436 11.30 7.49 6.98
C MET A 436 11.85 7.22 8.38
N LEU A 437 11.13 7.64 9.42
CA LEU A 437 11.43 7.28 10.80
C LEU A 437 11.34 5.75 11.00
N ALA A 438 10.26 5.11 10.54
CA ALA A 438 10.12 3.66 10.59
C ALA A 438 11.26 2.92 9.86
N PHE A 439 11.80 3.52 8.79
CA PHE A 439 12.97 2.99 8.06
C PHE A 439 14.32 3.24 8.77
N GLY A 440 14.32 3.95 9.89
CA GLY A 440 15.49 4.23 10.71
C GLY A 440 16.24 5.51 10.32
N ASN A 441 15.58 6.47 9.65
CA ASN A 441 16.20 7.77 9.36
C ASN A 441 16.25 8.63 10.63
N GLU A 442 17.46 8.89 11.13
CA GLU A 442 17.68 9.66 12.36
C GLU A 442 17.18 11.11 12.26
N LYS A 443 17.23 11.72 11.07
CA LYS A 443 16.77 13.10 10.91
C LYS A 443 15.25 13.20 10.95
N ALA A 444 14.55 12.25 10.35
CA ALA A 444 13.11 12.13 10.47
C ALA A 444 12.68 11.89 11.93
N LYS A 445 13.43 11.06 12.67
CA LYS A 445 13.22 10.82 14.10
C LYS A 445 13.37 12.10 14.93
N GLU A 446 14.44 12.86 14.72
CA GLU A 446 14.66 14.15 15.39
C GLU A 446 13.49 15.11 15.17
N ILE A 447 13.06 15.27 13.91
CA ILE A 447 11.97 16.19 13.53
C ILE A 447 10.64 15.73 14.17
N GLN A 448 10.29 14.46 14.04
CA GLN A 448 9.02 13.94 14.56
C GLN A 448 8.95 13.96 16.08
N TYR A 449 10.05 13.72 16.79
CA TYR A 449 10.06 13.76 18.26
C TYR A 449 10.15 15.19 18.82
N ALA A 450 10.54 16.16 18.00
CA ALA A 450 10.49 17.58 18.35
C ALA A 450 9.11 18.20 18.08
N ASP A 451 8.26 17.58 17.26
CA ASP A 451 6.91 18.08 16.96
C ASP A 451 5.95 17.83 18.14
N GLU A 452 5.55 18.92 18.80
CA GLU A 452 4.62 18.89 19.93
C GLU A 452 3.26 18.27 19.55
N TYR A 453 2.83 18.37 18.28
CA TYR A 453 1.57 17.80 17.82
C TYR A 453 1.51 16.28 18.03
N ASN A 454 2.63 15.59 17.81
CA ASN A 454 2.73 14.14 17.99
C ASN A 454 2.52 13.71 19.45
N SER A 455 2.76 14.60 20.41
CA SER A 455 2.55 14.32 21.84
C SER A 455 1.09 14.34 22.26
N HIS A 456 0.18 14.86 21.42
CA HIS A 456 -1.25 14.85 21.70
C HIS A 456 -1.83 13.43 21.80
N TRP A 457 -1.23 12.47 21.09
CA TRP A 457 -1.59 11.06 21.18
C TRP A 457 -0.50 10.28 21.93
N ASP A 458 -0.81 9.86 23.15
CA ASP A 458 0.09 9.20 24.09
C ASP A 458 0.66 7.87 23.56
N MET A 459 -0.01 7.24 22.61
CA MET A 459 0.42 6.01 21.98
C MET A 459 1.42 6.21 20.83
N TYR A 460 1.57 7.43 20.29
CA TYR A 460 2.37 7.69 19.09
C TYR A 460 3.77 7.11 19.20
N LYS A 461 4.49 7.43 20.29
CA LYS A 461 5.87 6.95 20.49
C LYS A 461 5.95 5.42 20.50
N ALA A 462 5.06 4.75 21.24
CA ALA A 462 5.05 3.30 21.32
C ALA A 462 4.74 2.65 19.96
N ARG A 463 3.78 3.21 19.21
CA ARG A 463 3.42 2.73 17.86
C ARG A 463 4.55 2.93 16.85
N THR A 464 5.23 4.06 16.92
CA THR A 464 6.39 4.36 16.10
C THR A 464 7.55 3.39 16.36
N GLU A 465 7.87 3.09 17.62
CA GLU A 465 8.91 2.11 17.96
C GLU A 465 8.55 0.68 17.52
N ASN A 466 7.26 0.31 17.55
CA ASN A 466 6.78 -0.95 16.99
C ASN A 466 7.00 -1.02 15.48
N ASN A 467 6.70 0.06 14.75
CA ASN A 467 6.98 0.14 13.31
C ASN A 467 8.48 0.01 13.01
N ILE A 468 9.35 0.67 13.76
CA ILE A 468 10.81 0.53 13.61
C ILE A 468 11.23 -0.93 13.81
N THR A 469 10.76 -1.56 14.89
CA THR A 469 11.09 -2.96 15.22
C THR A 469 10.61 -3.92 14.13
N LEU A 470 9.39 -3.72 13.63
CA LEU A 470 8.83 -4.50 12.54
C LEU A 470 9.70 -4.39 11.28
N VAL A 471 10.05 -3.18 10.85
CA VAL A 471 10.88 -2.95 9.66
C VAL A 471 12.28 -3.54 9.84
N GLN A 472 12.86 -3.46 11.04
CA GLN A 472 14.17 -4.07 11.35
C GLN A 472 14.14 -5.60 11.28
N SER A 473 12.97 -6.23 11.50
CA SER A 473 12.81 -7.68 11.39
C SER A 473 12.72 -8.20 9.95
N PHE A 474 12.58 -7.32 8.96
CA PHE A 474 12.35 -7.73 7.58
C PHE A 474 13.60 -8.37 6.97
N SER A 475 13.43 -9.54 6.37
CA SER A 475 14.44 -10.18 5.54
C SER A 475 14.43 -9.59 4.12
N ASP A 476 15.43 -9.95 3.32
CA ASP A 476 15.49 -9.58 1.90
C ASP A 476 14.24 -10.08 1.14
N GLU A 477 13.73 -11.27 1.47
CA GLU A 477 12.49 -11.81 0.90
C GLU A 477 11.28 -10.90 1.14
N ASN A 478 11.22 -10.24 2.31
CA ASN A 478 10.14 -9.29 2.59
C ASN A 478 10.20 -8.07 1.66
N TRP A 479 11.40 -7.57 1.33
CA TRP A 479 11.58 -6.41 0.46
C TRP A 479 11.49 -6.76 -1.03
N GLN A 480 11.94 -7.95 -1.40
CA GLN A 480 11.97 -8.43 -2.79
C GLN A 480 10.63 -9.05 -3.25
N LYS A 481 9.60 -9.04 -2.39
CA LYS A 481 8.28 -9.59 -2.69
C LYS A 481 7.67 -9.05 -4.00
N ASN A 482 7.81 -7.74 -4.24
CA ASN A 482 7.19 -7.05 -5.37
C ASN A 482 7.91 -5.72 -5.68
N LEU A 483 7.56 -5.07 -6.80
CA LEU A 483 8.22 -3.86 -7.27
C LEU A 483 8.02 -2.66 -6.33
N TYR A 484 6.84 -2.53 -5.72
CA TYR A 484 6.52 -1.47 -4.76
C TYR A 484 7.41 -1.53 -3.52
N ARG A 485 7.60 -2.73 -2.95
CA ARG A 485 8.50 -2.93 -1.82
C ARG A 485 9.95 -2.72 -2.21
N GLY A 486 10.34 -3.08 -3.43
CA GLY A 486 11.65 -2.73 -3.99
C GLY A 486 11.87 -1.21 -4.03
N TRP A 487 10.86 -0.45 -4.45
CA TRP A 487 10.90 1.02 -4.42
C TRP A 487 11.04 1.55 -2.98
N LEU A 488 10.21 1.08 -2.03
CA LEU A 488 10.34 1.45 -0.62
C LEU A 488 11.72 1.07 -0.03
N TRP A 489 12.26 -0.08 -0.43
CA TRP A 489 13.57 -0.53 0.02
C TRP A 489 14.69 0.39 -0.49
N MET A 490 14.60 0.84 -1.74
CA MET A 490 15.47 1.89 -2.28
C MET A 490 15.36 3.17 -1.44
N LEU A 491 14.15 3.60 -1.05
CA LEU A 491 13.98 4.79 -0.19
C LEU A 491 14.60 4.60 1.20
N SER A 492 14.61 3.38 1.73
CA SER A 492 15.26 3.09 3.02
C SER A 492 16.77 3.38 3.02
N SER A 493 17.42 3.43 1.85
CA SER A 493 18.85 3.75 1.73
C SER A 493 19.18 5.21 2.11
N TYR A 494 18.20 6.12 2.04
CA TYR A 494 18.34 7.53 2.45
C TYR A 494 18.44 7.72 3.98
N LYS A 495 18.48 6.63 4.77
CA LYS A 495 18.79 6.68 6.21
C LYS A 495 20.29 6.79 6.51
N ASN A 496 21.14 6.56 5.52
CA ASN A 496 22.59 6.46 5.73
C ASN A 496 23.20 7.78 6.19
N THR A 497 24.19 7.70 7.07
CA THR A 497 25.03 8.83 7.45
C THR A 497 26.42 8.64 6.88
N TYR A 498 26.97 9.68 6.25
CA TYR A 498 28.27 9.65 5.59
C TYR A 498 29.33 10.26 6.51
N LYS A 499 30.50 9.62 6.54
CA LYS A 499 31.64 9.99 7.41
C LYS A 499 32.93 10.06 6.59
N GLU A 500 34.07 9.96 7.27
CA GLU A 500 35.41 9.93 6.68
C GLU A 500 35.48 9.04 5.42
N GLY A 501 36.17 9.56 4.40
CA GLY A 501 36.28 8.95 3.08
C GLY A 501 35.17 9.34 2.09
N TYR A 502 34.04 9.89 2.54
CA TYR A 502 33.04 10.49 1.65
C TYR A 502 33.34 11.98 1.41
N PRO A 503 32.83 12.61 0.34
CA PRO A 503 32.97 14.05 0.13
C PRO A 503 32.48 14.87 1.34
N MET A 504 33.19 15.94 1.70
CA MET A 504 32.87 16.75 2.89
C MET A 504 31.42 17.26 2.90
N PHE A 505 30.85 17.52 1.71
CA PHE A 505 29.50 18.05 1.58
C PHE A 505 28.42 17.04 1.95
N MET A 506 28.72 15.74 2.00
CA MET A 506 27.78 14.68 2.39
C MET A 506 27.76 14.41 3.90
N GLN A 507 28.77 14.90 4.62
CA GLN A 507 29.01 14.54 6.02
C GLN A 507 28.29 15.45 7.03
N ASN A 508 27.42 16.35 6.54
CA ASN A 508 26.78 17.38 7.34
C ASN A 508 25.25 17.24 7.41
N GLU A 509 24.64 17.94 8.35
CA GLU A 509 23.20 17.90 8.59
C GLU A 509 22.36 18.43 7.42
N PRO A 510 22.73 19.53 6.73
CA PRO A 510 22.01 19.96 5.53
C PRO A 510 21.91 18.88 4.46
N TRP A 511 22.96 18.07 4.25
CA TRP A 511 22.90 16.96 3.32
C TRP A 511 21.91 15.88 3.75
N GLN A 512 21.88 15.52 5.04
CA GLN A 512 20.89 14.58 5.57
C GLN A 512 19.45 15.07 5.35
N ARG A 513 19.21 16.38 5.49
CA ARG A 513 17.91 17.00 5.19
C ARG A 513 17.60 16.94 3.69
N LYS A 514 18.57 17.22 2.82
CA LYS A 514 18.43 17.06 1.35
C LYS A 514 18.05 15.63 0.97
N ASP A 515 18.73 14.65 1.55
CA ASP A 515 18.49 13.23 1.30
C ASP A 515 17.09 12.81 1.80
N LEU A 516 16.68 13.31 2.97
CA LEU A 516 15.32 13.10 3.46
C LEU A 516 14.27 13.71 2.53
N VAL A 517 14.47 14.94 2.03
CA VAL A 517 13.58 15.56 1.02
C VAL A 517 13.53 14.74 -0.27
N SER A 518 14.67 14.21 -0.71
CA SER A 518 14.76 13.35 -1.90
C SER A 518 13.91 12.09 -1.75
N ALA A 519 14.04 11.40 -0.60
CA ALA A 519 13.24 10.21 -0.30
C ALA A 519 11.74 10.52 -0.23
N LEU A 520 11.36 11.64 0.39
CA LEU A 520 9.97 12.07 0.49
C LEU A 520 9.37 12.46 -0.86
N GLY A 521 10.17 13.07 -1.75
CA GLY A 521 9.76 13.36 -3.12
C GLY A 521 9.44 12.08 -3.89
N SER A 522 10.35 11.10 -3.84
CA SER A 522 10.11 9.82 -4.51
C SER A 522 9.00 8.98 -3.86
N TYR A 523 8.80 9.11 -2.53
CA TYR A 523 7.64 8.53 -1.87
C TYR A 523 6.33 9.14 -2.38
N ALA A 524 6.27 10.46 -2.59
CA ALA A 524 5.11 11.12 -3.15
C ALA A 524 4.80 10.64 -4.58
N GLU A 525 5.84 10.46 -5.41
CA GLU A 525 5.73 9.86 -6.75
C GLU A 525 5.14 8.44 -6.68
N LEU A 526 5.66 7.58 -5.79
CA LEU A 526 5.13 6.24 -5.57
C LEU A 526 3.63 6.26 -5.22
N LYS A 527 3.23 7.11 -4.27
CA LYS A 527 1.80 7.22 -3.88
C LYS A 527 0.91 7.71 -5.01
N HIS A 528 1.45 8.61 -5.84
CA HIS A 528 0.74 9.15 -6.98
C HIS A 528 0.50 8.07 -8.04
N ASP A 529 1.54 7.30 -8.39
CA ASP A 529 1.46 6.30 -9.47
C ASP A 529 0.52 5.14 -9.13
N THR A 530 0.45 4.76 -7.86
CA THR A 530 -0.35 3.61 -7.42
C THR A 530 -1.69 4.00 -6.79
N VAL A 531 -2.19 5.21 -7.05
CA VAL A 531 -3.39 5.77 -6.40
C VAL A 531 -4.67 4.95 -6.63
N LEU A 532 -4.76 4.20 -7.73
CA LEU A 532 -5.89 3.31 -8.03
C LEU A 532 -5.87 2.06 -7.14
N TYR A 533 -4.68 1.51 -6.89
CA TYR A 533 -4.51 0.18 -6.34
C TYR A 533 -4.36 0.14 -4.83
N GLY A 534 -3.71 1.14 -4.21
CA GLY A 534 -3.44 1.12 -2.77
C GLY A 534 -4.68 1.39 -1.92
N LYS A 535 -5.01 0.48 -0.99
CA LYS A 535 -6.08 0.66 0.00
C LYS A 535 -5.73 1.77 0.96
N GLN A 536 -6.61 2.75 1.15
CA GLN A 536 -6.31 3.97 1.91
C GLN A 536 -6.30 3.74 3.42
N VAL A 537 -5.42 4.46 4.12
CA VAL A 537 -5.50 4.58 5.59
C VAL A 537 -6.77 5.35 5.93
N MET A 538 -7.62 4.76 6.76
CA MET A 538 -8.87 5.40 7.19
C MET A 538 -8.76 5.88 8.63
N ALA A 539 -9.05 7.17 8.84
CA ALA A 539 -9.41 7.70 10.14
C ALA A 539 -10.94 7.76 10.18
N GLU A 540 -11.56 6.89 10.97
CA GLU A 540 -13.00 6.89 11.16
C GLU A 540 -13.44 8.27 11.69
N MET A 541 -14.38 8.92 10.97
CA MET A 541 -14.90 10.27 11.26
C MET A 541 -13.94 11.46 11.07
N GLY A 542 -12.88 11.33 10.27
CA GLY A 542 -12.05 12.48 9.86
C GLY A 542 -12.76 13.46 8.91
N GLY A 543 -13.84 13.02 8.25
CA GLY A 543 -14.73 13.87 7.48
C GLY A 543 -15.71 14.59 8.40
N GLY A 544 -15.41 15.84 8.78
CA GLY A 544 -16.46 16.72 9.26
C GLY A 544 -17.59 16.76 8.22
N GLY A 545 -18.85 16.68 8.65
CA GLY A 545 -20.00 16.91 7.76
C GLY A 545 -19.80 18.21 6.97
N PRO A 546 -20.38 18.36 5.76
CA PRO A 546 -19.99 19.35 4.76
C PRO A 546 -19.68 20.70 5.39
N VAL A 547 -18.40 20.93 5.67
CA VAL A 547 -17.94 22.20 6.20
C VAL A 547 -17.75 23.04 4.96
N GLU A 548 -18.54 24.08 4.82
CA GLU A 548 -18.30 25.09 3.80
C GLU A 548 -16.88 25.62 4.05
N ILE A 549 -15.91 25.18 3.24
CA ILE A 549 -14.51 25.58 3.40
C ILE A 549 -14.52 27.10 3.22
N PRO A 550 -14.17 27.90 4.25
CA PRO A 550 -14.17 29.34 4.11
C PRO A 550 -13.23 29.70 2.98
N LYS A 551 -13.75 30.42 1.97
CA LYS A 551 -12.96 30.83 0.81
C LYS A 551 -11.76 31.64 1.29
N GLY A 552 -10.56 31.14 0.99
CA GLY A 552 -9.32 31.87 1.25
C GLY A 552 -9.23 33.12 0.39
N TYR A 553 -8.58 34.16 0.92
CA TYR A 553 -8.25 35.37 0.18
C TYR A 553 -6.77 35.31 -0.19
N VAL A 554 -6.46 35.29 -1.49
CA VAL A 554 -5.10 35.52 -1.97
C VAL A 554 -4.92 37.03 -2.09
N GLU A 555 -3.92 37.58 -1.42
CA GLU A 555 -3.57 39.00 -1.53
C GLU A 555 -3.32 39.34 -3.02
N PRO A 556 -4.04 40.31 -3.60
CA PRO A 556 -4.00 40.59 -5.05
C PRO A 556 -2.75 41.38 -5.46
N ASN A 557 -1.62 41.15 -4.80
CA ASN A 557 -0.38 41.91 -5.00
C ASN A 557 0.70 41.08 -5.74
N LEU A 558 0.28 40.31 -6.74
CA LEU A 558 1.16 39.79 -7.81
C LEU A 558 0.82 40.50 -9.13
#